data_AF-A0AAW0GIV5-F1
#
_entry.id   AF-A0AAW0GIV5-F1
#
_cell.length_a   1.000
_cell.length_b   1.000
_cell.length_c   1.000
_cell.angle_alpha   90.00
_cell.angle_beta   90.00
_cell.angle_gamma   90.00
#
_symmetry.space_group_name_H-M   'P 1'
#
loop_
_entity.id
_entity.type
_entity.pdbx_description
1 polymer ?
#
loop_
_entity_poly.entity_id
_entity_poly.type
_entity_poly.pdbx_seq_one_letter_code
_entity_poly.pdbx_strand_id
1 'polypeptide(L)'
;MIRIVPFLLLGLCTASSLKAACLSCEKPATELTIERRADSGACSILSSRQLGNYRGLDSQTSHVIKLDSQEESETIRIVAHTDAALWSQAHTLCSSITSYEMHSEDILPNDPSQHAFSLPHASLFPTPKLEIEPLLQTGSSSNRVDLVFFSDGYTQEEKTKFIEDAKRLAEDVSNNQTFNTVRPLLNFWAAFTPSNESGIGVGGKPKNTTYGLYRDGTELRGVYYSKPAVARAACRSMREQCDYPILMGNDPLYGGLGGEFTVITPSLANGALVLRHELGHSIIEVGEEYDGGFAYFGPNAASDLSEPVPWAHWLTNPSAHSHKAHVERSVMPMQTYPWTMLNSTTPWSVRFNSSGQYPRHLVRFSLSGLPNVNDLNVTIDGEQLNWSPRKDIGVDRWHYDIHRNSTLEDGEHEVKFELKNKDREGVAQLCSAEILEFGTDDEFVREPGYHGIFPTFSETNTTTYRPTNEDCLMRIVTTPNFCKACLEGLWHSLLRRVDLIDDIVTDCEIAPGFPTTWKRTLDLKLVPLAQFRDILDLHLGRTAEGKLFNQLVEGWGDP
;
A
#
# COMPACT_ATOMS: atom_id res chain seq x y z
N MET A 1 50.77 33.73 -45.15
CA MET A 1 50.29 34.11 -43.81
C MET A 1 48.83 34.51 -43.91
N ILE A 2 47.88 33.60 -43.65
CA ILE A 2 46.59 33.93 -43.03
C ILE A 2 46.28 32.72 -42.14
N ARG A 3 46.50 32.88 -40.83
CA ARG A 3 46.12 31.91 -39.80
C ARG A 3 44.60 31.88 -39.76
N ILE A 4 43.99 30.78 -40.19
CA ILE A 4 42.57 30.53 -39.94
C ILE A 4 42.46 30.14 -38.46
N VAL A 5 41.67 30.93 -37.76
CA VAL A 5 41.50 30.96 -36.31
C VAL A 5 40.75 29.69 -35.83
N PRO A 6 41.20 29.00 -34.77
CA PRO A 6 40.56 27.77 -34.27
C PRO A 6 39.39 28.06 -33.31
N PHE A 7 38.57 29.06 -33.59
CA PHE A 7 37.46 29.47 -32.70
C PHE A 7 36.08 28.96 -33.10
N LEU A 8 35.91 28.31 -34.26
CA LEU A 8 34.59 27.85 -34.72
C LEU A 8 34.24 26.38 -34.43
N LEU A 9 35.17 25.57 -33.90
CA LEU A 9 34.92 24.15 -33.60
C LEU A 9 34.72 23.82 -32.11
N LEU A 10 34.84 24.80 -31.21
CA LEU A 10 34.48 24.63 -29.79
C LEU A 10 32.96 24.75 -29.52
N GLY A 11 32.17 25.26 -30.48
CA GLY A 11 30.74 25.49 -30.31
C GLY A 11 29.87 24.21 -30.31
N LEU A 12 30.43 23.06 -30.71
CA LEU A 12 29.75 21.76 -30.71
C LEU A 12 30.08 20.90 -29.48
N CYS A 13 30.97 21.38 -28.61
CA CYS A 13 31.37 20.73 -27.35
C CYS A 13 30.90 21.53 -26.12
N THR A 14 29.80 22.29 -26.21
CA THR A 14 29.13 22.84 -25.04
C THR A 14 28.07 21.85 -24.54
N ALA A 15 28.28 21.37 -23.32
CA ALA A 15 27.51 20.33 -22.64
C ALA A 15 26.08 20.74 -22.21
N SER A 16 25.38 21.57 -22.98
CA SER A 16 24.10 22.17 -22.56
C SER A 16 22.87 21.70 -23.32
N SER A 17 22.98 21.14 -24.53
CA SER A 17 21.79 20.81 -25.34
C SER A 17 21.28 19.37 -25.18
N LEU A 18 22.14 18.39 -24.86
CA LEU A 18 21.71 16.99 -24.69
C LEU A 18 21.27 16.60 -23.27
N LYS A 19 21.76 17.31 -22.24
CA LYS A 19 21.15 17.23 -20.90
C LYS A 19 19.68 17.65 -20.91
N ALA A 20 19.29 18.51 -21.86
CA ALA A 20 17.92 19.01 -22.00
C ALA A 20 17.05 18.19 -23.00
N ALA A 21 17.64 17.30 -23.80
CA ALA A 21 16.93 16.59 -24.88
C ALA A 21 16.70 15.10 -24.60
N CYS A 22 17.52 14.44 -23.77
CA CYS A 22 17.26 13.06 -23.31
C CYS A 22 16.55 13.01 -21.96
N LEU A 23 16.74 14.02 -21.11
CA LEU A 23 15.82 14.31 -20.02
C LEU A 23 14.95 15.47 -20.49
N SER A 24 13.79 15.14 -21.04
CA SER A 24 12.65 16.04 -20.89
C SER A 24 12.60 16.37 -19.41
N CYS A 25 12.98 17.60 -19.03
CA CYS A 25 12.64 18.17 -17.73
C CYS A 25 11.10 18.28 -17.72
N GLU A 26 10.43 17.15 -17.51
CA GLU A 26 9.05 17.15 -17.09
C GLU A 26 9.01 18.05 -15.85
N LYS A 27 8.20 19.09 -15.92
CA LYS A 27 7.99 19.96 -14.76
C LYS A 27 7.61 19.05 -13.58
N PRO A 28 8.14 19.31 -12.38
CA PRO A 28 7.76 18.53 -11.21
C PRO A 28 6.23 18.46 -11.12
N ALA A 29 5.71 17.27 -10.89
CA ALA A 29 4.27 17.11 -10.76
C ALA A 29 3.80 17.76 -9.46
N THR A 30 2.59 18.31 -9.48
CA THR A 30 1.94 18.84 -8.28
C THR A 30 0.88 17.84 -7.83
N GLU A 31 0.89 17.53 -6.53
CA GLU A 31 -0.15 16.76 -5.88
C GLU A 31 -1.04 17.68 -5.04
N LEU A 32 -2.34 17.64 -5.32
CA LEU A 32 -3.38 18.31 -4.55
C LEU A 32 -4.19 17.25 -3.81
N THR A 33 -4.29 17.37 -2.50
CA THR A 33 -5.18 16.55 -1.68
C THR A 33 -6.42 17.35 -1.31
N ILE A 34 -7.58 16.81 -1.63
CA ILE A 34 -8.89 17.38 -1.30
C ILE A 34 -9.69 16.39 -0.47
N GLU A 35 -10.54 16.93 0.39
CA GLU A 35 -11.62 16.18 1.04
C GLU A 35 -12.92 16.55 0.36
N ARG A 36 -13.69 15.57 -0.10
CA ARG A 36 -15.00 15.77 -0.73
C ARG A 36 -16.08 15.20 0.17
N ARG A 37 -17.08 16.02 0.51
CA ARG A 37 -18.24 15.56 1.30
C ARG A 37 -19.18 14.72 0.44
N ALA A 38 -19.63 13.60 0.98
CA ALA A 38 -20.48 12.66 0.25
C ALA A 38 -21.88 13.23 -0.08
N ASP A 39 -22.42 14.09 0.79
CA ASP A 39 -23.78 14.64 0.69
C ASP A 39 -23.95 15.75 -0.35
N SER A 40 -22.94 16.60 -0.47
CA SER A 40 -22.99 17.88 -1.20
C SER A 40 -22.02 17.90 -2.39
N GLY A 41 -21.05 16.99 -2.42
CA GLY A 41 -19.93 17.01 -3.35
C GLY A 41 -19.01 18.21 -3.18
N ALA A 42 -19.19 19.00 -2.11
CA ALA A 42 -18.36 20.15 -1.81
C ALA A 42 -16.99 19.68 -1.35
N CYS A 43 -15.94 20.36 -1.81
CA CYS A 43 -14.57 20.00 -1.52
C CYS A 43 -13.84 21.04 -0.68
N SER A 44 -13.01 20.56 0.25
CA SER A 44 -12.03 21.36 0.98
C SER A 44 -10.62 20.98 0.55
N ILE A 45 -9.72 21.95 0.38
CA ILE A 45 -8.32 21.68 0.07
C ILE A 45 -7.58 21.36 1.36
N LEU A 46 -7.02 20.15 1.47
CA LEU A 46 -6.27 19.71 2.64
C LEU A 46 -4.77 20.01 2.53
N SER A 47 -4.19 19.78 1.35
CA SER A 47 -2.77 20.02 1.11
C SER A 47 -2.45 20.17 -0.37
N SER A 48 -1.32 20.82 -0.65
CA SER A 48 -0.68 20.85 -1.95
C SER A 48 0.82 20.64 -1.75
N ARG A 49 1.44 19.81 -2.57
CA ARG A 49 2.90 19.61 -2.55
C ARG A 49 3.46 19.37 -3.94
N GLN A 50 4.71 19.78 -4.13
CA GLN A 50 5.49 19.41 -5.31
C GLN A 50 6.04 17.99 -5.10
N LEU A 51 5.86 17.15 -6.11
CA LEU A 51 6.49 15.85 -6.21
C LEU A 51 7.78 15.96 -7.02
N GLY A 52 8.63 14.94 -6.91
CA GLY A 52 9.76 14.75 -7.83
C GLY A 52 9.28 14.30 -9.21
N ASN A 53 9.81 13.17 -9.66
CA ASN A 53 9.41 12.56 -10.93
C ASN A 53 8.03 11.89 -10.80
N TYR A 54 7.17 12.03 -11.81
CA TYR A 54 5.86 11.36 -11.87
C TYR A 54 5.44 11.10 -13.32
N ARG A 55 5.78 9.92 -13.84
CA ARG A 55 5.61 9.56 -15.26
C ARG A 55 4.22 9.02 -15.58
N GLY A 56 3.91 9.00 -16.87
CA GLY A 56 2.64 8.48 -17.40
C GLY A 56 1.51 9.50 -17.39
N LEU A 57 1.85 10.78 -17.25
CA LEU A 57 0.95 11.92 -17.43
C LEU A 57 1.54 12.85 -18.50
N ASP A 58 0.68 13.35 -19.37
CA ASP A 58 0.98 14.45 -20.28
C ASP A 58 0.56 15.81 -19.69
N SER A 59 0.56 16.87 -20.51
CA SER A 59 0.23 18.22 -20.04
C SER A 59 -1.25 18.45 -19.75
N GLN A 60 -2.15 17.56 -20.17
CA GLN A 60 -3.61 17.69 -20.06
C GLN A 60 -4.24 16.63 -19.14
N THR A 61 -3.52 15.57 -18.83
CA THR A 61 -3.97 14.46 -18.00
C THR A 61 -3.61 14.66 -16.53
N SER A 62 -4.36 13.98 -15.68
CA SER A 62 -4.13 13.92 -14.24
C SER A 62 -4.35 12.50 -13.74
N HIS A 63 -3.60 12.09 -12.72
CA HIS A 63 -3.85 10.85 -11.98
C HIS A 63 -4.72 11.17 -10.76
N VAL A 64 -5.81 10.42 -10.57
CA VAL A 64 -6.75 10.60 -9.46
C VAL A 64 -6.72 9.37 -8.57
N ILE A 65 -6.41 9.57 -7.29
CA ILE A 65 -6.32 8.51 -6.29
C ILE A 65 -7.37 8.77 -5.23
N LYS A 66 -8.19 7.77 -4.92
CA LYS A 66 -9.14 7.82 -3.79
C LYS A 66 -8.55 7.02 -2.64
N LEU A 67 -8.39 7.65 -1.47
CA LEU A 67 -7.61 7.08 -0.36
C LEU A 67 -8.45 6.54 0.79
N ASP A 68 -9.46 7.29 1.20
CA ASP A 68 -10.33 6.94 2.33
C ASP A 68 -11.75 7.37 1.99
N SER A 69 -12.72 6.57 2.39
CA SER A 69 -14.15 6.82 2.30
C SER A 69 -14.71 6.63 3.70
N GLN A 70 -14.69 7.69 4.50
CA GLN A 70 -15.53 7.72 5.70
C GLN A 70 -16.98 7.91 5.24
N GLU A 71 -17.95 7.44 6.02
CA GLU A 71 -19.38 7.49 5.64
C GLU A 71 -19.85 8.89 5.19
N GLU A 72 -19.18 9.95 5.65
CA GLU A 72 -19.55 11.35 5.39
C GLU A 72 -18.61 12.09 4.40
N SER A 73 -17.40 11.58 4.15
CA SER A 73 -16.43 12.23 3.25
C SER A 73 -15.40 11.27 2.66
N GLU A 74 -14.88 11.61 1.48
CA GLU A 74 -13.77 10.89 0.86
C GLU A 74 -12.55 11.80 0.66
N THR A 75 -11.36 11.23 0.84
CA THR A 75 -10.10 11.92 0.55
C THR A 75 -9.59 11.54 -0.84
N ILE A 76 -9.32 12.54 -1.67
CA ILE A 76 -8.88 12.38 -3.05
C ILE A 76 -7.54 13.10 -3.26
N ARG A 77 -6.58 12.43 -3.89
CA ARG A 77 -5.35 13.04 -4.41
C ARG A 77 -5.45 13.19 -5.92
N ILE A 78 -5.03 14.34 -6.41
CA ILE A 78 -4.93 14.64 -7.84
C ILE A 78 -3.48 14.98 -8.11
N VAL A 79 -2.86 14.29 -9.06
CA VAL A 79 -1.47 14.54 -9.50
C VAL A 79 -1.47 14.99 -10.95
N ALA A 80 -0.80 16.10 -11.24
CA ALA A 80 -0.65 16.60 -12.61
C ALA A 80 0.62 17.44 -12.79
N HIS A 81 1.15 17.52 -14.02
CA HIS A 81 2.30 18.39 -14.34
C HIS A 81 1.93 19.86 -14.59
N THR A 82 0.64 20.16 -14.75
CA THR A 82 0.16 21.52 -15.03
C THR A 82 -0.98 21.90 -14.10
N ASP A 83 -1.01 23.16 -13.67
CA ASP A 83 -2.11 23.72 -12.88
C ASP A 83 -3.45 23.59 -13.63
N ALA A 84 -3.43 23.71 -14.96
CA ALA A 84 -4.62 23.58 -15.80
C ALA A 84 -5.25 22.18 -15.67
N ALA A 85 -4.46 21.11 -15.83
CA ALA A 85 -4.94 19.75 -15.68
C ALA A 85 -5.39 19.46 -14.24
N LEU A 86 -4.60 19.92 -13.25
CA LEU A 86 -4.89 19.76 -11.82
C LEU A 86 -6.25 20.36 -11.44
N TRP A 87 -6.48 21.63 -11.78
CA TRP A 87 -7.71 22.34 -11.44
C TRP A 87 -8.89 21.94 -12.31
N SER A 88 -8.68 21.56 -13.57
CA SER A 88 -9.74 20.99 -14.41
C SER A 88 -10.30 19.71 -13.78
N GLN A 89 -9.42 18.82 -13.31
CA GLN A 89 -9.84 17.60 -12.63
C GLN A 89 -10.52 17.90 -11.28
N ALA A 90 -9.98 18.83 -10.49
CA ALA A 90 -10.60 19.23 -9.22
C ALA A 90 -12.03 19.79 -9.43
N HIS A 91 -12.23 20.66 -10.42
CA HIS A 91 -13.55 21.19 -10.76
C HIS A 91 -14.51 20.14 -11.33
N THR A 92 -14.00 19.06 -11.92
CA THR A 92 -14.83 17.94 -12.38
C THR A 92 -15.32 17.09 -11.21
N LEU A 93 -14.50 16.96 -10.16
CA LEU A 93 -14.80 16.13 -8.99
C LEU A 93 -15.65 16.85 -7.93
N CYS A 94 -15.61 18.18 -7.90
CA CYS A 94 -16.14 18.99 -6.81
C CYS A 94 -17.29 19.90 -7.28
N SER A 95 -18.41 19.90 -6.56
CA SER A 95 -19.53 20.81 -6.82
C SER A 95 -19.20 22.27 -6.46
N SER A 96 -18.38 22.46 -5.44
CA SER A 96 -17.73 23.71 -5.06
C SER A 96 -16.39 23.39 -4.41
N ILE A 97 -15.44 24.32 -4.49
CA ILE A 97 -14.14 24.19 -3.83
C ILE A 97 -13.99 25.36 -2.88
N THR A 98 -14.02 25.07 -1.59
CA THR A 98 -13.61 26.02 -0.57
C THR A 98 -12.14 25.79 -0.26
N SER A 99 -11.29 26.78 -0.56
CA SER A 99 -10.05 26.89 0.19
C SER A 99 -10.43 27.09 1.65
N TYR A 100 -9.82 26.38 2.59
CA TYR A 100 -9.93 26.77 3.99
C TYR A 100 -9.48 28.24 4.06
N GLU A 101 -10.41 29.17 4.27
CA GLU A 101 -10.07 30.59 4.41
C GLU A 101 -9.22 30.73 5.66
N MET A 102 -7.91 30.93 5.46
CA MET A 102 -7.09 31.68 6.41
C MET A 102 -7.82 33.00 6.65
N HIS A 103 -8.51 33.15 7.77
CA HIS A 103 -9.09 34.44 8.16
C HIS A 103 -7.97 35.49 8.24
N SER A 104 -7.86 36.33 7.22
CA SER A 104 -7.18 37.61 7.30
C SER A 104 -8.24 38.67 7.60
N GLU A 105 -8.38 39.05 8.87
CA GLU A 105 -8.96 40.35 9.17
C GLU A 105 -8.00 41.45 8.68
N ASP A 106 -8.60 42.46 8.07
CA ASP A 106 -8.04 43.72 7.58
C ASP A 106 -7.07 43.66 6.39
N ILE A 107 -7.59 43.92 5.18
CA ILE A 107 -7.20 45.04 4.29
C ILE A 107 -8.21 45.11 3.12
N LEU A 108 -8.92 46.24 3.01
CA LEU A 108 -9.69 46.70 1.84
C LEU A 108 -8.92 47.85 1.14
N PRO A 109 -9.23 48.22 -0.12
CA PRO A 109 -8.90 47.52 -1.36
C PRO A 109 -8.08 48.41 -2.33
N ASN A 110 -7.39 47.84 -3.33
CA ASN A 110 -7.37 48.41 -4.69
C ASN A 110 -6.59 47.55 -5.71
N ASP A 111 -7.16 47.52 -6.92
CA ASP A 111 -6.62 47.17 -8.25
C ASP A 111 -6.92 45.75 -8.80
N PRO A 112 -7.73 45.63 -9.89
CA PRO A 112 -8.06 44.36 -10.54
C PRO A 112 -7.21 44.14 -11.80
N SER A 113 -5.98 43.64 -11.64
CA SER A 113 -5.31 42.89 -12.70
C SER A 113 -4.13 42.10 -12.13
N GLN A 114 -4.02 40.82 -12.53
CA GLN A 114 -3.07 39.79 -12.07
C GLN A 114 -3.51 38.95 -10.85
N HIS A 115 -4.49 38.07 -11.05
CA HIS A 115 -4.62 36.88 -10.21
C HIS A 115 -3.58 35.82 -10.63
N ALA A 116 -2.33 36.02 -10.23
CA ALA A 116 -1.46 34.89 -9.94
C ALA A 116 -1.84 34.43 -8.52
N PHE A 117 -2.59 33.35 -8.40
CA PHE A 117 -2.95 32.76 -7.10
C PHE A 117 -1.69 32.20 -6.44
N SER A 118 -0.95 33.05 -5.72
CA SER A 118 0.01 32.57 -4.73
C SER A 118 -0.78 32.05 -3.54
N LEU A 119 -0.92 30.74 -3.41
CA LEU A 119 -1.51 30.10 -2.22
C LEU A 119 -0.69 30.54 -0.98
N PRO A 120 -1.32 31.16 0.04
CA PRO A 120 -0.61 31.55 1.25
C PRO A 120 -0.15 30.31 2.02
N HIS A 121 1.12 30.33 2.45
CA HIS A 121 1.88 29.18 2.96
C HIS A 121 1.75 28.94 4.49
N ALA A 122 0.73 29.49 5.17
CA ALA A 122 0.62 29.34 6.62
C ALA A 122 -0.24 28.13 7.01
N SER A 123 0.39 27.06 7.51
CA SER A 123 -0.30 25.96 8.18
C SER A 123 -0.94 26.46 9.48
N LEU A 124 -2.26 26.33 9.62
CA LEU A 124 -2.99 26.58 10.89
C LEU A 124 -2.63 25.56 11.99
N PHE A 125 -1.93 24.48 11.64
CA PHE A 125 -1.53 23.43 12.56
C PHE A 125 -0.02 23.48 12.82
N PRO A 126 0.43 23.28 14.07
CA PRO A 126 1.85 23.30 14.40
C PRO A 126 2.55 22.15 13.67
N THR A 127 3.49 22.49 12.79
CA THR A 127 4.42 21.51 12.22
C THR A 127 5.29 20.97 13.35
N PRO A 128 5.28 19.65 13.63
CA PRO A 128 6.13 19.09 14.66
C PRO A 128 7.60 19.27 14.28
N LYS A 129 8.46 19.49 15.27
CA LYS A 129 9.90 19.50 15.04
C LYS A 129 10.37 18.05 14.85
N LEU A 130 10.89 17.76 13.66
CA LEU A 130 11.37 16.43 13.29
C LEU A 130 12.88 16.33 13.50
N GLU A 131 13.32 15.26 14.16
CA GLU A 131 14.70 14.77 14.11
C GLU A 131 14.75 13.61 13.10
N ILE A 132 15.37 13.87 11.94
CA ILE A 132 15.35 12.95 10.80
C ILE A 132 16.64 12.14 10.75
N GLU A 133 16.53 10.82 10.59
CA GLU A 133 17.65 9.90 10.45
C GLU A 133 17.40 8.92 9.28
N PRO A 134 18.37 8.72 8.37
CA PRO A 134 18.26 7.68 7.35
C PRO A 134 18.37 6.29 7.99
N LEU A 135 17.44 5.39 7.67
CA LEU A 135 17.49 3.99 8.09
C LEU A 135 18.13 3.12 7.02
N LEU A 136 17.65 3.25 5.78
CA LEU A 136 18.15 2.54 4.61
C LEU A 136 18.08 3.48 3.41
N GLN A 137 19.22 3.78 2.78
CA GLN A 137 19.27 4.69 1.63
C GLN A 137 19.87 3.97 0.42
N THR A 138 19.15 3.97 -0.70
CA THR A 138 19.57 3.32 -1.96
C THR A 138 19.81 4.33 -3.09
N GLY A 139 19.48 5.60 -2.87
CA GLY A 139 19.71 6.69 -3.82
C GLY A 139 19.22 8.04 -3.31
N SER A 140 19.21 9.03 -4.21
CA SER A 140 18.63 10.35 -3.95
C SER A 140 17.11 10.26 -3.84
N SER A 141 16.51 10.99 -2.89
CA SER A 141 15.05 11.17 -2.78
C SER A 141 14.41 11.74 -4.05
N SER A 142 15.18 12.47 -4.86
CA SER A 142 14.71 12.93 -6.18
C SER A 142 14.41 11.80 -7.17
N ASN A 143 14.92 10.58 -6.93
CA ASN A 143 14.75 9.41 -7.80
C ASN A 143 14.53 8.11 -7.02
N ARG A 144 13.98 8.18 -5.81
CA ARG A 144 13.60 7.04 -4.98
C ARG A 144 12.26 7.33 -4.33
N VAL A 145 11.55 6.28 -3.98
CA VAL A 145 10.35 6.41 -3.16
C VAL A 145 10.76 6.43 -1.69
N ASP A 146 10.44 7.51 -0.98
CA ASP A 146 10.78 7.68 0.43
C ASP A 146 9.64 7.23 1.35
N LEU A 147 9.88 6.14 2.07
CA LEU A 147 9.01 5.61 3.14
C LEU A 147 9.50 6.16 4.48
N VAL A 148 8.65 6.88 5.21
CA VAL A 148 9.07 7.61 6.42
C VAL A 148 8.28 7.15 7.63
N PHE A 149 8.96 6.57 8.63
CA PHE A 149 8.37 6.30 9.94
C PHE A 149 8.31 7.59 10.76
N PHE A 150 7.13 8.02 11.15
CA PHE A 150 6.89 9.11 12.09
C PHE A 150 6.55 8.54 13.46
N SER A 151 7.24 8.99 14.50
CA SER A 151 7.04 8.48 15.87
C SER A 151 5.76 9.01 16.52
N ASP A 152 4.91 8.12 17.05
CA ASP A 152 3.81 8.47 17.93
C ASP A 152 3.82 7.67 19.24
N GLY A 153 3.60 8.33 20.37
CA GLY A 153 3.60 7.68 21.68
C GLY A 153 5.00 7.28 22.17
N TYR A 154 6.06 7.80 21.55
CA TYR A 154 7.43 7.68 22.06
C TYR A 154 7.83 9.00 22.72
N THR A 155 8.17 8.99 24.01
CA THR A 155 8.69 10.17 24.70
C THR A 155 10.14 10.45 24.28
N GLN A 156 10.71 11.57 24.76
CA GLN A 156 12.10 11.92 24.49
C GLN A 156 13.08 10.83 24.93
N GLU A 157 12.79 10.16 26.05
CA GLU A 157 13.58 9.06 26.62
C GLU A 157 13.46 7.76 25.80
N GLU A 158 12.38 7.61 25.04
CA GLU A 158 12.10 6.44 24.20
C GLU A 158 12.58 6.61 22.75
N LYS A 159 13.32 7.69 22.44
CA LYS A 159 13.87 7.93 21.09
C LYS A 159 14.64 6.73 20.55
N THR A 160 15.55 6.16 21.35
CA THR A 160 16.35 5.00 20.92
C THR A 160 15.47 3.81 20.56
N LYS A 161 14.42 3.55 21.36
CA LYS A 161 13.44 2.50 21.10
C LYS A 161 12.73 2.72 19.75
N PHE A 162 12.30 3.96 19.47
CA PHE A 162 11.68 4.31 18.19
C PHE A 162 12.59 4.01 17.00
N ILE A 163 13.86 4.43 17.07
CA ILE A 163 14.83 4.19 15.99
C ILE A 163 15.08 2.70 15.79
N GLU A 164 15.20 1.92 16.87
CA GLU A 164 15.36 0.47 16.81
C GLU A 164 14.14 -0.23 16.21
N ASP A 165 12.93 0.16 16.63
CA ASP A 165 11.67 -0.34 16.08
C ASP A 165 11.55 -0.05 14.58
N ALA A 166 11.80 1.21 14.18
CA ALA A 166 11.69 1.65 12.80
C ALA A 166 12.74 0.96 11.91
N LYS A 167 13.98 0.84 12.39
CA LYS A 167 15.07 0.16 11.68
C LYS A 167 14.75 -1.32 11.47
N ARG A 168 14.30 -2.02 12.51
CA ARG A 168 13.89 -3.43 12.41
C ARG A 168 12.81 -3.61 11.35
N LEU A 169 11.75 -2.80 11.39
CA LEU A 169 10.68 -2.88 10.40
C LEU A 169 11.16 -2.55 8.98
N ALA A 170 12.01 -1.53 8.82
CA ALA A 170 12.61 -1.20 7.52
C ALA A 170 13.45 -2.36 6.96
N GLU A 171 14.27 -3.00 7.80
CA GLU A 171 15.10 -4.15 7.42
C GLU A 171 14.23 -5.37 7.13
N ASP A 172 13.22 -5.68 7.95
CA ASP A 172 12.31 -6.79 7.75
C ASP A 172 11.56 -6.65 6.43
N VAL A 173 10.94 -5.49 6.18
CA VAL A 173 10.19 -5.24 4.94
C VAL A 173 11.10 -5.25 3.72
N SER A 174 12.24 -4.55 3.77
CA SER A 174 13.13 -4.42 2.61
C SER A 174 13.86 -5.71 2.22
N ASN A 175 14.12 -6.60 3.17
CA ASN A 175 14.76 -7.90 2.90
C ASN A 175 13.74 -9.03 2.66
N ASN A 176 12.46 -8.80 2.94
CA ASN A 176 11.41 -9.79 2.72
C ASN A 176 11.08 -9.95 1.22
N GLN A 177 10.63 -11.15 0.84
CA GLN A 177 10.20 -11.50 -0.51
C GLN A 177 9.29 -10.45 -1.17
N THR A 178 8.37 -9.80 -0.43
CA THR A 178 7.44 -8.80 -0.98
C THR A 178 8.12 -7.58 -1.61
N PHE A 179 9.08 -6.95 -0.91
CA PHE A 179 9.69 -5.69 -1.32
C PHE A 179 11.17 -5.84 -1.73
N ASN A 180 11.78 -7.00 -1.53
CA ASN A 180 13.20 -7.22 -1.85
C ASN A 180 13.52 -6.95 -3.33
N THR A 181 12.63 -7.32 -4.25
CA THR A 181 12.84 -7.11 -5.71
C THR A 181 12.79 -5.64 -6.12
N VAL A 182 12.11 -4.80 -5.34
CA VAL A 182 11.98 -3.35 -5.56
C VAL A 182 12.83 -2.53 -4.59
N ARG A 183 13.55 -3.17 -3.65
CA ARG A 183 14.35 -2.50 -2.62
C ARG A 183 15.24 -1.37 -3.15
N PRO A 184 15.94 -1.51 -4.30
CA PRO A 184 16.76 -0.43 -4.85
C PRO A 184 16.02 0.83 -5.27
N LEU A 185 14.68 0.79 -5.34
CA LEU A 185 13.81 1.92 -5.65
C LEU A 185 13.37 2.68 -4.39
N LEU A 186 13.67 2.16 -3.19
CA LEU A 186 13.13 2.63 -1.94
C LEU A 186 14.22 3.23 -1.03
N ASN A 187 13.83 4.26 -0.30
CA ASN A 187 14.55 4.76 0.87
C ASN A 187 13.64 4.63 2.09
N PHE A 188 14.24 4.40 3.25
CA PHE A 188 13.56 4.38 4.53
C PHE A 188 14.17 5.42 5.48
N TRP A 189 13.32 6.21 6.11
CA TRP A 189 13.69 7.26 7.04
C TRP A 189 12.94 7.12 8.36
N ALA A 190 13.57 7.59 9.44
CA ALA A 190 12.93 7.81 10.72
C ALA A 190 12.80 9.31 10.96
N ALA A 191 11.60 9.77 11.31
CA ALA A 191 11.29 11.14 11.69
C ALA A 191 10.76 11.16 13.13
N PHE A 192 11.66 11.44 14.06
CA PHE A 192 11.34 11.44 15.49
C PHE A 192 10.80 12.80 15.95
N THR A 193 9.70 12.75 16.69
CA THR A 193 9.14 13.86 17.47
C THR A 193 8.69 13.30 18.82
N PRO A 194 9.18 13.84 19.95
CA PRO A 194 8.79 13.36 21.26
C PRO A 194 7.31 13.62 21.51
N SER A 195 6.57 12.57 21.88
CA SER A 195 5.20 12.66 22.40
C SER A 195 5.21 13.04 23.88
N ASN A 196 4.14 13.68 24.36
CA ASN A 196 4.01 14.04 25.78
C ASN A 196 3.70 12.82 26.66
N GLU A 197 3.10 11.79 26.08
CA GLU A 197 2.76 10.54 26.75
C GLU A 197 3.35 9.34 26.00
N SER A 198 3.70 8.29 26.74
CA SER A 198 4.14 7.00 26.18
C SER A 198 2.93 6.12 25.82
N GLY A 199 3.04 5.42 24.70
CA GLY A 199 2.04 4.53 24.13
C GLY A 199 0.87 5.22 23.44
N ILE A 200 -0.07 4.42 22.95
CA ILE A 200 -1.28 4.91 22.27
C ILE A 200 -2.51 4.92 23.19
N GLY A 201 -3.58 5.57 22.73
CA GLY A 201 -4.88 5.58 23.38
C GLY A 201 -5.69 4.29 23.20
N VAL A 202 -6.71 4.08 24.04
CA VAL A 202 -7.64 2.94 23.98
C VAL A 202 -9.04 3.38 24.36
N GLY A 203 -10.07 2.65 23.92
CA GLY A 203 -11.46 2.96 24.26
C GLY A 203 -11.97 4.25 23.59
N GLY A 204 -11.53 4.51 22.35
CA GLY A 204 -11.91 5.70 21.57
C GLY A 204 -11.25 6.99 22.07
N LYS A 205 -10.27 6.87 22.98
CA LYS A 205 -9.65 8.01 23.65
C LYS A 205 -8.16 8.09 23.31
N PRO A 206 -7.78 8.98 22.37
CA PRO A 206 -6.37 9.31 22.12
C PRO A 206 -5.66 9.78 23.38
N LYS A 207 -4.40 9.34 23.53
CA LYS A 207 -3.45 9.98 24.44
C LYS A 207 -2.95 11.29 23.85
N ASN A 208 -2.31 12.12 24.67
CA ASN A 208 -1.62 13.34 24.25
C ASN A 208 -0.29 13.03 23.54
N THR A 209 -0.37 12.38 22.38
CA THR A 209 0.76 12.07 21.52
C THR A 209 0.78 12.98 20.29
N THR A 210 1.87 12.95 19.52
CA THR A 210 2.10 13.86 18.38
C THR A 210 0.95 13.85 17.36
N TYR A 211 0.51 12.67 16.96
CA TYR A 211 -0.54 12.37 15.99
C TYR A 211 -1.81 11.80 16.63
N GLY A 212 -1.75 11.50 17.93
CA GLY A 212 -2.91 11.10 18.73
C GLY A 212 -3.44 9.73 18.31
N LEU A 213 -2.56 8.72 18.24
CA LEU A 213 -2.95 7.36 17.87
C LEU A 213 -3.77 6.68 18.97
N TYR A 214 -4.75 5.86 18.57
CA TYR A 214 -5.63 5.15 19.50
C TYR A 214 -6.35 3.95 18.89
N ARG A 215 -6.87 3.10 19.78
CA ARG A 215 -7.83 2.01 19.47
C ARG A 215 -9.22 2.40 19.94
N ASP A 216 -10.26 2.02 19.19
CA ASP A 216 -11.64 2.29 19.58
C ASP A 216 -12.08 1.45 20.80
N GLY A 217 -11.56 0.22 20.91
CA GLY A 217 -11.81 -0.66 22.04
C GLY A 217 -10.59 -1.47 22.48
N THR A 218 -10.82 -2.69 22.94
CA THR A 218 -9.78 -3.71 23.14
C THR A 218 -9.37 -4.38 21.82
N GLU A 219 -9.71 -3.76 20.69
CA GLU A 219 -9.58 -4.35 19.36
C GLU A 219 -8.12 -4.44 18.93
N LEU A 220 -7.70 -5.67 18.61
CA LEU A 220 -6.45 -5.92 17.88
C LEU A 220 -6.71 -5.89 16.37
N ARG A 221 -7.29 -4.77 15.92
CA ARG A 221 -7.68 -4.48 14.53
C ARG A 221 -6.98 -3.22 14.03
N GLY A 222 -7.67 -2.09 14.14
CA GLY A 222 -7.26 -0.79 13.64
C GLY A 222 -6.56 0.05 14.69
N VAL A 223 -5.57 0.84 14.25
CA VAL A 223 -5.02 1.95 15.02
C VAL A 223 -5.33 3.23 14.26
N TYR A 224 -6.15 4.09 14.86
CA TYR A 224 -6.63 5.32 14.26
C TYR A 224 -5.80 6.51 14.73
N TYR A 225 -5.83 7.61 13.99
CA TYR A 225 -5.20 8.89 14.34
C TYR A 225 -6.25 9.98 14.55
N SER A 226 -5.97 10.92 15.44
CA SER A 226 -6.87 12.06 15.73
C SER A 226 -6.34 13.41 15.25
N LYS A 227 -5.09 13.46 14.76
CA LYS A 227 -4.45 14.71 14.30
C LYS A 227 -3.90 14.60 12.87
N PRO A 228 -4.72 14.28 11.85
CA PRO A 228 -4.26 14.09 10.47
C PRO A 228 -3.60 15.35 9.87
N ALA A 229 -4.05 16.55 10.25
CA ALA A 229 -3.46 17.79 9.78
C ALA A 229 -2.00 17.98 10.26
N VAL A 230 -1.67 17.50 11.46
CA VAL A 230 -0.30 17.50 12.00
C VAL A 230 0.57 16.51 11.23
N ALA A 231 0.05 15.33 10.90
CA ALA A 231 0.74 14.34 10.07
C ALA A 231 1.00 14.86 8.64
N ARG A 232 0.02 15.51 8.00
CA ARG A 232 0.21 16.20 6.71
C ARG A 232 1.29 17.28 6.78
N ALA A 233 1.28 18.10 7.84
CA ALA A 233 2.27 19.15 8.03
C ALA A 233 3.68 18.58 8.24
N ALA A 234 3.80 17.48 9.00
CA ALA A 234 5.05 16.76 9.22
C ALA A 234 5.64 16.25 7.89
N CYS A 235 4.87 15.48 7.12
CA CYS A 235 5.32 14.99 5.81
C CYS A 235 5.68 16.12 4.84
N ARG A 236 4.88 17.19 4.79
CA ARG A 236 5.17 18.37 3.95
C ARG A 236 6.49 19.05 4.34
N SER A 237 6.83 19.07 5.64
CA SER A 237 8.07 19.68 6.11
C SER A 237 9.34 18.96 5.59
N MET A 238 9.22 17.69 5.20
CA MET A 238 10.29 16.88 4.61
C MET A 238 10.43 17.04 3.08
N ARG A 239 9.55 17.84 2.45
CA ARG A 239 9.58 18.14 1.01
C ARG A 239 9.53 16.86 0.17
N GLU A 240 10.55 16.63 -0.66
CA GLU A 240 10.67 15.44 -1.52
C GLU A 240 10.98 14.16 -0.74
N GLN A 241 11.45 14.24 0.51
CA GLN A 241 11.86 13.09 1.31
C GLN A 241 10.69 12.41 2.05
N CYS A 242 9.46 12.53 1.56
CA CYS A 242 8.29 11.88 2.14
C CYS A 242 7.26 11.58 1.06
N ASP A 243 7.29 10.37 0.47
CA ASP A 243 6.25 9.92 -0.45
C ASP A 243 5.09 9.26 0.29
N TYR A 244 5.43 8.31 1.17
CA TYR A 244 4.47 7.51 1.94
C TYR A 244 4.78 7.62 3.45
N PRO A 245 4.04 8.46 4.19
CA PRO A 245 4.18 8.60 5.63
C PRO A 245 3.61 7.38 6.37
N ILE A 246 4.42 6.80 7.25
CA ILE A 246 4.07 5.69 8.13
C ILE A 246 4.00 6.20 9.58
N LEU A 247 2.80 6.29 10.16
CA LEU A 247 2.62 6.65 11.57
C LEU A 247 2.82 5.40 12.44
N MET A 248 3.90 5.38 13.21
CA MET A 248 4.24 4.24 14.07
C MET A 248 3.89 4.54 15.53
N GLY A 249 2.89 3.84 16.06
CA GLY A 249 2.47 3.96 17.45
C GLY A 249 3.27 3.06 18.38
N ASN A 250 3.74 3.58 19.51
CA ASN A 250 4.45 2.82 20.55
C ASN A 250 3.55 1.81 21.28
N ASP A 251 3.13 0.74 20.60
CA ASP A 251 2.29 -0.33 21.12
C ASP A 251 2.89 -1.68 20.67
N PRO A 252 3.15 -2.65 21.55
CA PRO A 252 3.73 -3.92 21.15
C PRO A 252 2.73 -4.87 20.45
N LEU A 253 1.45 -4.52 20.33
CA LEU A 253 0.37 -5.42 19.88
C LEU A 253 -0.08 -5.14 18.44
N TYR A 254 -0.67 -6.14 17.78
CA TYR A 254 -1.24 -6.07 16.43
C TYR A 254 -2.05 -4.79 16.23
N GLY A 255 -1.76 -4.07 15.16
CA GLY A 255 -2.53 -2.90 14.78
C GLY A 255 -1.99 -2.27 13.51
N GLY A 256 -2.90 -1.91 12.63
CA GLY A 256 -2.58 -1.12 11.46
C GLY A 256 -3.82 -0.50 10.84
N LEU A 257 -3.59 0.42 9.90
CA LEU A 257 -4.64 1.03 9.11
C LEU A 257 -4.03 1.54 7.81
N GLY A 258 -4.60 1.13 6.68
CA GLY A 258 -4.32 1.70 5.36
C GLY A 258 -5.12 2.98 5.12
N GLY A 259 -4.72 3.79 4.15
CA GLY A 259 -5.42 5.02 3.77
C GLY A 259 -4.45 6.15 3.42
N GLU A 260 -4.82 7.40 3.78
CA GLU A 260 -3.95 8.57 3.56
C GLU A 260 -2.58 8.40 4.22
N PHE A 261 -2.58 7.83 5.43
CA PHE A 261 -1.37 7.47 6.17
C PHE A 261 -1.36 5.97 6.39
N THR A 262 -0.21 5.34 6.21
CA THR A 262 0.00 3.98 6.70
C THR A 262 0.15 4.06 8.23
N VAL A 263 -0.72 3.43 8.99
CA VAL A 263 -0.58 3.34 10.45
C VAL A 263 -0.16 1.94 10.81
N ILE A 264 0.82 1.80 11.71
CA ILE A 264 1.29 0.50 12.20
C ILE A 264 1.68 0.57 13.67
N THR A 265 1.84 -0.61 14.26
CA THR A 265 2.54 -0.81 15.53
C THR A 265 3.82 -1.63 15.33
N PRO A 266 4.86 -1.45 16.17
CA PRO A 266 6.08 -2.23 16.12
C PRO A 266 5.93 -3.61 16.77
N SER A 267 4.79 -4.28 16.63
CA SER A 267 4.64 -5.64 17.13
C SER A 267 5.78 -6.54 16.62
N LEU A 268 6.37 -7.34 17.51
CA LEU A 268 7.41 -8.29 17.14
C LEU A 268 6.85 -9.43 16.27
N ALA A 269 5.60 -9.84 16.51
CA ALA A 269 4.97 -10.93 15.78
C ALA A 269 4.34 -10.47 14.46
N ASN A 270 3.73 -9.28 14.47
CA ASN A 270 2.82 -8.84 13.42
C ASN A 270 3.23 -7.53 12.74
N GLY A 271 4.11 -6.71 13.34
CA GLY A 271 4.40 -5.37 12.83
C GLY A 271 4.89 -5.36 11.37
N ALA A 272 5.82 -6.26 11.02
CA ALA A 272 6.28 -6.41 9.63
C ALA A 272 5.22 -7.03 8.71
N LEU A 273 4.32 -7.88 9.23
CA LEU A 273 3.24 -8.47 8.45
C LEU A 273 2.23 -7.41 8.04
N VAL A 274 1.74 -6.65 9.03
CA VAL A 274 0.79 -5.56 8.87
C VAL A 274 1.40 -4.45 8.01
N LEU A 275 2.64 -4.03 8.28
CA LEU A 275 3.28 -2.97 7.49
C LEU A 275 3.33 -3.28 5.98
N ARG A 276 3.61 -4.53 5.60
CA ARG A 276 3.63 -4.91 4.17
C ARG A 276 2.24 -4.86 3.54
N HIS A 277 1.22 -5.26 4.30
CA HIS A 277 -0.18 -5.21 3.87
C HIS A 277 -0.65 -3.75 3.70
N GLU A 278 -0.43 -2.89 4.70
CA GLU A 278 -0.84 -1.49 4.63
C GLU A 278 -0.07 -0.68 3.58
N LEU A 279 1.22 -0.99 3.36
CA LEU A 279 1.99 -0.44 2.24
C LEU A 279 1.47 -0.93 0.89
N GLY A 280 0.88 -2.13 0.81
CA GLY A 280 0.18 -2.61 -0.37
C GLY A 280 -0.95 -1.66 -0.79
N HIS A 281 -1.86 -1.34 0.13
CA HIS A 281 -2.90 -0.34 -0.10
C HIS A 281 -2.33 1.02 -0.47
N SER A 282 -1.34 1.47 0.30
CA SER A 282 -0.79 2.83 0.18
C SER A 282 -0.06 3.05 -1.15
N ILE A 283 0.71 2.06 -1.62
CA ILE A 283 1.56 2.20 -2.81
C ILE A 283 0.84 1.77 -4.08
N ILE A 284 0.09 0.67 -4.05
CA ILE A 284 -0.47 0.02 -5.26
C ILE A 284 -1.84 0.60 -5.63
N GLU A 285 -2.52 1.26 -4.69
CA GLU A 285 -3.92 1.72 -4.85
C GLU A 285 -4.86 0.51 -5.05
N VAL A 286 -4.75 -0.47 -4.16
CA VAL A 286 -5.60 -1.69 -4.12
C VAL A 286 -6.55 -1.66 -2.93
N GLY A 287 -7.71 -2.28 -3.10
CA GLY A 287 -8.59 -2.67 -2.01
C GLY A 287 -8.18 -3.99 -1.36
N GLU A 288 -9.12 -4.56 -0.61
CA GLU A 288 -8.95 -5.82 0.11
C GLU A 288 -9.04 -7.03 -0.82
N GLU A 289 -8.44 -8.16 -0.42
CA GLU A 289 -8.75 -9.48 -1.03
C GLU A 289 -9.37 -10.46 -0.04
N TYR A 290 -9.32 -10.16 1.26
CA TYR A 290 -10.03 -10.93 2.27
C TYR A 290 -11.53 -10.62 2.23
N ASP A 291 -12.32 -11.58 2.67
CA ASP A 291 -13.77 -11.45 2.75
C ASP A 291 -14.14 -10.56 3.95
N GLY A 292 -15.22 -9.79 3.90
CA GLY A 292 -15.64 -8.86 4.96
C GLY A 292 -14.99 -7.48 4.95
N GLY A 293 -14.26 -7.17 3.89
CA GLY A 293 -13.72 -5.85 3.64
C GLY A 293 -14.79 -4.87 3.17
N PHE A 294 -14.43 -3.58 3.22
CA PHE A 294 -15.29 -2.46 2.80
C PHE A 294 -15.07 -2.05 1.35
N ALA A 295 -13.88 -2.32 0.79
CA ALA A 295 -13.46 -1.78 -0.49
C ALA A 295 -12.68 -2.81 -1.32
N TYR A 296 -13.14 -3.01 -2.56
CA TYR A 296 -12.58 -3.96 -3.51
C TYR A 296 -12.35 -3.26 -4.85
N PHE A 297 -11.12 -2.85 -5.11
CA PHE A 297 -10.72 -2.11 -6.31
C PHE A 297 -9.24 -2.32 -6.60
N GLY A 298 -8.79 -1.85 -7.76
CA GLY A 298 -7.39 -1.93 -8.18
C GLY A 298 -7.10 -3.19 -9.02
N PRO A 299 -5.81 -3.45 -9.33
CA PRO A 299 -5.40 -4.54 -10.22
C PRO A 299 -5.76 -5.94 -9.72
N ASN A 300 -6.14 -6.11 -8.46
CA ASN A 300 -6.49 -7.37 -7.84
C ASN A 300 -7.99 -7.56 -7.58
N ALA A 301 -8.84 -6.67 -8.08
CA ALA A 301 -10.28 -6.74 -7.88
C ALA A 301 -11.07 -6.54 -9.18
N ALA A 302 -12.14 -7.29 -9.36
CA ALA A 302 -13.12 -7.09 -10.43
C ALA A 302 -14.54 -7.19 -9.86
N SER A 303 -15.40 -6.23 -10.21
CA SER A 303 -16.83 -6.23 -9.82
C SER A 303 -17.76 -6.71 -10.93
N ASP A 304 -17.28 -6.71 -12.17
CA ASP A 304 -18.01 -7.14 -13.36
C ASP A 304 -17.14 -8.09 -14.18
N LEU A 305 -17.73 -9.21 -14.61
CA LEU A 305 -17.09 -10.22 -15.46
C LEU A 305 -17.59 -10.16 -16.92
N SER A 306 -18.40 -9.16 -17.26
CA SER A 306 -18.78 -8.87 -18.65
C SER A 306 -17.60 -8.35 -19.47
N GLU A 307 -16.62 -7.73 -18.79
CA GLU A 307 -15.36 -7.25 -19.33
C GLU A 307 -14.18 -8.12 -18.84
N PRO A 308 -13.01 -8.09 -19.52
CA PRO A 308 -11.81 -8.77 -19.04
C PRO A 308 -11.39 -8.28 -17.64
N VAL A 309 -11.12 -9.22 -16.74
CA VAL A 309 -10.58 -8.91 -15.40
C VAL A 309 -9.21 -8.22 -15.49
N PRO A 310 -8.83 -7.32 -14.55
CA PRO A 310 -7.56 -6.58 -14.63
C PRO A 310 -6.32 -7.47 -14.74
N TRP A 311 -6.35 -8.66 -14.14
CA TRP A 311 -5.25 -9.63 -14.16
C TRP A 311 -5.40 -10.69 -15.26
N ALA A 312 -6.18 -10.44 -16.32
CA ALA A 312 -6.50 -11.42 -17.36
C ALA A 312 -5.26 -12.09 -17.99
N HIS A 313 -4.17 -11.34 -18.13
CA HIS A 313 -2.90 -11.83 -18.69
C HIS A 313 -2.10 -12.71 -17.73
N TRP A 314 -2.45 -12.72 -16.43
CA TRP A 314 -1.88 -13.61 -15.43
C TRP A 314 -2.67 -14.92 -15.26
N LEU A 315 -3.86 -15.03 -15.85
CA LEU A 315 -4.70 -16.23 -15.73
C LEU A 315 -3.92 -17.49 -16.13
N THR A 316 -3.95 -18.51 -15.27
CA THR A 316 -3.27 -19.78 -15.54
C THR A 316 -3.82 -20.46 -16.79
N ASN A 317 -5.11 -20.28 -17.07
CA ASN A 317 -5.80 -20.79 -18.26
C ASN A 317 -6.38 -19.65 -19.11
N PRO A 318 -5.60 -19.07 -20.06
CA PRO A 318 -6.02 -17.90 -20.83
C PRO A 318 -7.24 -18.14 -21.73
N SER A 319 -7.51 -19.39 -22.14
CA SER A 319 -8.63 -19.74 -23.03
C SER A 319 -10.02 -19.43 -22.44
N ALA A 320 -10.11 -19.10 -21.14
CA ALA A 320 -11.31 -18.63 -20.45
C ALA A 320 -11.84 -17.26 -20.93
N HIS A 321 -11.12 -16.55 -21.81
CA HIS A 321 -11.59 -15.30 -22.46
C HIS A 321 -12.78 -15.52 -23.42
N SER A 322 -13.15 -16.78 -23.71
CA SER A 322 -14.28 -17.11 -24.57
C SER A 322 -15.56 -17.36 -23.75
N HIS A 323 -16.31 -16.28 -23.54
CA HIS A 323 -17.74 -16.22 -23.20
C HIS A 323 -18.30 -16.79 -21.89
N LYS A 324 -17.52 -17.51 -21.06
CA LYS A 324 -17.83 -17.71 -19.62
C LYS A 324 -16.53 -17.94 -18.85
N ALA A 325 -16.00 -16.90 -18.23
CA ALA A 325 -14.85 -17.06 -17.36
C ALA A 325 -15.23 -18.01 -16.19
N HIS A 326 -14.39 -19.02 -15.92
CA HIS A 326 -14.64 -19.98 -14.85
C HIS A 326 -14.50 -19.28 -13.49
N VAL A 327 -15.62 -19.12 -12.79
CA VAL A 327 -15.63 -18.61 -11.42
C VAL A 327 -15.46 -19.80 -10.48
N GLU A 328 -14.43 -19.73 -9.65
CA GLU A 328 -14.12 -20.76 -8.66
C GLU A 328 -15.25 -20.80 -7.62
N ARG A 329 -15.87 -21.97 -7.46
CA ARG A 329 -17.12 -22.11 -6.71
C ARG A 329 -16.86 -22.10 -5.20
N SER A 330 -17.15 -20.99 -4.54
CA SER A 330 -17.14 -20.88 -3.08
C SER A 330 -18.22 -19.93 -2.55
N VAL A 331 -18.53 -20.04 -1.26
CA VAL A 331 -19.44 -19.13 -0.53
C VAL A 331 -18.88 -18.86 0.87
N MET A 332 -19.33 -17.78 1.49
CA MET A 332 -19.04 -17.45 2.89
C MET A 332 -20.35 -17.43 3.69
N PRO A 333 -20.80 -18.57 4.24
CA PRO A 333 -22.04 -18.62 5.02
C PRO A 333 -22.04 -17.75 6.27
N MET A 334 -20.85 -17.48 6.83
CA MET A 334 -20.72 -16.75 8.08
C MET A 334 -19.44 -15.96 8.14
N GLN A 335 -19.55 -14.73 8.60
CA GLN A 335 -18.44 -13.92 9.04
C GLN A 335 -18.86 -13.04 10.21
N THR A 336 -17.96 -12.88 11.16
CA THR A 336 -18.16 -12.01 12.30
C THR A 336 -16.84 -11.54 12.87
N TYR A 337 -16.84 -10.33 13.41
CA TYR A 337 -15.72 -9.70 14.10
C TYR A 337 -16.13 -9.37 15.55
N PRO A 338 -16.13 -10.36 16.46
CA PRO A 338 -16.71 -10.17 17.79
C PRO A 338 -15.94 -9.20 18.68
N TRP A 339 -14.62 -9.08 18.46
CA TRP A 339 -13.69 -8.31 19.28
C TRP A 339 -13.86 -8.47 20.80
N THR A 340 -14.29 -9.65 21.24
CA THR A 340 -14.82 -9.85 22.59
C THR A 340 -13.88 -10.62 23.49
N MET A 341 -13.82 -10.22 24.76
CA MET A 341 -13.10 -10.96 25.78
C MET A 341 -13.89 -12.22 26.14
N LEU A 342 -13.23 -13.38 26.06
CA LEU A 342 -13.84 -14.65 26.39
C LEU A 342 -13.97 -14.81 27.91
N ASN A 343 -15.06 -15.48 28.32
CA ASN A 343 -15.38 -15.74 29.73
C ASN A 343 -15.55 -17.24 29.96
N SER A 344 -15.12 -17.74 31.13
CA SER A 344 -15.21 -19.17 31.47
C SER A 344 -16.64 -19.62 31.84
N THR A 345 -17.53 -18.68 32.15
CA THR A 345 -18.93 -18.94 32.53
C THR A 345 -19.89 -18.90 31.35
N THR A 346 -19.62 -18.06 30.34
CA THR A 346 -20.50 -17.86 29.18
C THR A 346 -19.69 -18.03 27.91
N PRO A 347 -19.84 -19.17 27.20
CA PRO A 347 -19.21 -19.38 25.90
C PRO A 347 -19.73 -18.35 24.89
N TRP A 348 -18.88 -17.98 23.94
CA TRP A 348 -19.32 -17.24 22.77
C TRP A 348 -19.73 -18.23 21.67
N SER A 349 -20.86 -17.99 21.01
CA SER A 349 -21.33 -18.82 19.91
C SER A 349 -22.10 -18.01 18.88
N VAL A 350 -22.07 -18.47 17.64
CA VAL A 350 -22.84 -17.89 16.52
C VAL A 350 -23.43 -19.02 15.69
N ARG A 351 -24.63 -18.77 15.17
CA ARG A 351 -25.31 -19.70 14.26
C ARG A 351 -25.29 -19.16 12.84
N PHE A 352 -25.25 -20.08 11.89
CA PHE A 352 -25.26 -19.78 10.46
C PHE A 352 -25.92 -20.91 9.68
N ASN A 353 -26.36 -20.63 8.46
CA ASN A 353 -27.00 -21.64 7.62
C ASN A 353 -26.04 -22.12 6.52
N SER A 354 -25.91 -23.43 6.36
CA SER A 354 -25.30 -24.05 5.19
C SER A 354 -26.36 -24.56 4.22
N SER A 355 -26.01 -24.59 2.93
CA SER A 355 -26.85 -25.17 1.88
C SER A 355 -26.65 -26.68 1.71
N GLY A 356 -25.62 -27.24 2.34
CA GLY A 356 -25.18 -28.62 2.15
C GLY A 356 -24.67 -28.97 0.74
N GLN A 357 -24.40 -27.98 -0.10
CA GLN A 357 -24.01 -28.19 -1.50
C GLN A 357 -22.50 -28.19 -1.76
N TYR A 358 -21.69 -27.98 -0.72
CA TYR A 358 -20.24 -27.82 -0.81
C TYR A 358 -19.53 -28.95 -0.07
N PRO A 359 -18.64 -29.72 -0.74
CA PRO A 359 -18.01 -30.90 -0.16
C PRO A 359 -16.97 -30.60 0.92
N ARG A 360 -16.55 -29.33 1.06
CA ARG A 360 -15.43 -28.91 1.91
C ARG A 360 -15.73 -27.55 2.53
N HIS A 361 -15.17 -27.30 3.71
CA HIS A 361 -15.26 -26.00 4.38
C HIS A 361 -13.99 -25.64 5.15
N LEU A 362 -13.84 -24.36 5.44
CA LEU A 362 -12.80 -23.76 6.27
C LEU A 362 -13.46 -23.06 7.44
N VAL A 363 -13.02 -23.38 8.66
CA VAL A 363 -13.27 -22.55 9.84
C VAL A 363 -12.05 -21.70 10.07
N ARG A 364 -12.16 -20.40 9.81
CA ARG A 364 -11.11 -19.41 10.03
C ARG A 364 -11.46 -18.55 11.23
N PHE A 365 -10.50 -18.31 12.12
CA PHE A 365 -10.71 -17.42 13.27
C PHE A 365 -9.41 -16.79 13.72
N SER A 366 -9.49 -15.70 14.46
CA SER A 366 -8.33 -15.09 15.09
C SER A 366 -8.52 -14.90 16.59
N LEU A 367 -7.44 -15.17 17.33
CA LEU A 367 -7.44 -15.19 18.79
C LEU A 367 -6.25 -14.39 19.32
N SER A 368 -6.38 -13.96 20.57
CA SER A 368 -5.30 -13.42 21.39
C SER A 368 -5.36 -14.02 22.80
N GLY A 369 -4.20 -14.13 23.44
CA GLY A 369 -4.13 -14.47 24.86
C GLY A 369 -4.45 -15.93 25.17
N LEU A 370 -4.19 -16.87 24.25
CA LEU A 370 -4.49 -18.30 24.43
C LEU A 370 -3.27 -19.18 24.06
N PRO A 371 -2.25 -19.27 24.94
CA PRO A 371 -1.01 -19.98 24.63
C PRO A 371 -1.14 -21.52 24.69
N ASN A 372 -2.16 -22.09 25.35
CA ASN A 372 -2.29 -23.54 25.50
C ASN A 372 -3.59 -24.06 24.88
N VAL A 373 -3.53 -25.28 24.33
CA VAL A 373 -4.69 -25.93 23.69
C VAL A 373 -5.82 -26.19 24.68
N ASN A 374 -5.48 -26.38 25.95
CA ASN A 374 -6.45 -26.58 27.02
C ASN A 374 -7.09 -25.27 27.51
N ASP A 375 -6.66 -24.10 27.02
CA ASP A 375 -7.23 -22.82 27.43
C ASP A 375 -8.61 -22.59 26.81
N LEU A 376 -8.85 -23.10 25.59
CA LEU A 376 -10.05 -22.83 24.81
C LEU A 376 -10.51 -24.09 24.05
N ASN A 377 -11.80 -24.41 24.17
CA ASN A 377 -12.46 -25.37 23.31
C ASN A 377 -13.16 -24.65 22.15
N VAL A 378 -12.88 -25.06 20.92
CA VAL A 378 -13.54 -24.54 19.71
C VAL A 378 -14.27 -25.69 19.05
N THR A 379 -15.56 -25.55 18.79
CA THR A 379 -16.39 -26.61 18.21
C THR A 379 -17.25 -26.09 17.06
N ILE A 380 -17.51 -26.95 16.07
CA ILE A 380 -18.57 -26.81 15.08
C ILE A 380 -19.57 -27.95 15.29
N ASP A 381 -20.84 -27.62 15.55
CA ASP A 381 -21.91 -28.59 15.88
C ASP A 381 -21.54 -29.56 17.01
N GLY A 382 -20.78 -29.06 17.98
CA GLY A 382 -20.27 -29.84 19.11
C GLY A 382 -19.04 -30.71 18.80
N GLU A 383 -18.61 -30.82 17.54
CA GLU A 383 -17.37 -31.48 17.17
C GLU A 383 -16.18 -30.55 17.40
N GLN A 384 -15.17 -31.04 18.12
CA GLN A 384 -13.98 -30.27 18.46
C GLN A 384 -13.09 -30.01 17.24
N LEU A 385 -12.71 -28.74 17.05
CA LEU A 385 -11.72 -28.34 16.08
C LEU A 385 -10.32 -28.55 16.66
N ASN A 386 -9.48 -29.31 15.97
CA ASN A 386 -8.10 -29.61 16.39
C ASN A 386 -7.13 -28.45 16.09
N TRP A 387 -7.43 -27.27 16.60
CA TRP A 387 -6.58 -26.09 16.46
C TRP A 387 -5.34 -26.19 17.34
N SER A 388 -4.22 -25.61 16.89
CA SER A 388 -2.94 -25.64 17.59
C SER A 388 -2.51 -24.22 18.00
N PRO A 389 -2.43 -23.89 19.30
CA PRO A 389 -2.08 -22.55 19.72
C PRO A 389 -0.64 -22.15 19.39
N ARG A 390 -0.44 -20.86 19.14
CA ARG A 390 0.88 -20.25 18.97
C ARG A 390 1.34 -19.67 20.30
N LYS A 391 2.15 -20.44 21.03
CA LYS A 391 2.64 -20.11 22.38
C LYS A 391 3.44 -18.80 22.44
N ASP A 392 4.15 -18.49 21.37
CA ASP A 392 5.03 -17.33 21.21
C ASP A 392 4.28 -16.01 21.01
N ILE A 393 2.98 -16.05 20.67
CA ILE A 393 2.17 -14.86 20.36
C ILE A 393 1.77 -14.08 21.63
N GLY A 394 1.65 -14.76 22.78
CA GLY A 394 1.27 -14.10 24.03
C GLY A 394 -0.12 -13.47 23.97
N VAL A 395 -0.21 -12.15 24.13
CA VAL A 395 -1.45 -11.34 24.05
C VAL A 395 -1.57 -10.57 22.74
N ASP A 396 -0.73 -10.89 21.77
CA ASP A 396 -0.87 -10.40 20.41
C ASP A 396 -1.91 -11.25 19.63
N ARG A 397 -2.29 -10.83 18.44
CA ARG A 397 -3.29 -11.50 17.61
C ARG A 397 -2.65 -12.50 16.64
N TRP A 398 -3.30 -13.65 16.46
CA TRP A 398 -2.94 -14.62 15.43
C TRP A 398 -4.17 -15.21 14.74
N HIS A 399 -3.99 -15.65 13.49
CA HIS A 399 -5.04 -16.20 12.62
C HIS A 399 -4.87 -17.72 12.48
N TYR A 400 -5.97 -18.45 12.52
CA TYR A 400 -6.03 -19.92 12.47
C TYR A 400 -6.99 -20.36 11.38
N ASP A 401 -6.51 -21.30 10.56
CA ASP A 401 -7.25 -21.87 9.44
C ASP A 401 -7.42 -23.37 9.64
N ILE A 402 -8.66 -23.81 9.82
CA ILE A 402 -9.01 -25.22 10.01
C ILE A 402 -9.78 -25.72 8.79
N HIS A 403 -9.05 -26.27 7.82
CA HIS A 403 -9.65 -26.88 6.64
C HIS A 403 -10.26 -28.25 6.96
N ARG A 404 -11.47 -28.50 6.45
CA ARG A 404 -12.23 -29.73 6.66
C ARG A 404 -12.75 -30.26 5.33
N ASN A 405 -12.43 -31.52 5.05
CA ASN A 405 -12.89 -32.25 3.86
C ASN A 405 -14.22 -32.98 4.15
N SER A 406 -15.20 -32.23 4.63
CA SER A 406 -16.55 -32.74 4.88
C SER A 406 -17.58 -31.68 4.51
N THR A 407 -18.71 -32.12 3.98
CA THR A 407 -19.88 -31.27 3.75
C THR A 407 -20.51 -30.91 5.10
N LEU A 408 -20.92 -29.65 5.27
CA LEU A 408 -21.91 -29.29 6.29
C LEU A 408 -23.29 -29.75 5.79
N GLU A 409 -24.19 -30.16 6.69
CA GLU A 409 -25.53 -30.58 6.27
C GLU A 409 -26.37 -29.35 5.82
N ASP A 410 -27.48 -29.58 5.13
CA ASP A 410 -28.41 -28.47 4.85
C ASP A 410 -29.11 -28.05 6.15
N GLY A 411 -29.01 -26.77 6.51
CA GLY A 411 -29.66 -26.23 7.71
C GLY A 411 -28.76 -25.35 8.57
N GLU A 412 -29.18 -25.19 9.84
CA GLU A 412 -28.52 -24.33 10.83
C GLU A 412 -27.39 -25.07 11.55
N HIS A 413 -26.24 -24.41 11.62
CA HIS A 413 -25.01 -24.87 12.28
C HIS A 413 -24.59 -23.89 13.37
N GLU A 414 -23.77 -24.35 14.32
CA GLU A 414 -23.24 -23.51 15.40
C GLU A 414 -21.72 -23.64 15.51
N VAL A 415 -21.02 -22.50 15.47
CA VAL A 415 -19.63 -22.41 15.94
C VAL A 415 -19.60 -21.86 17.34
N LYS A 416 -18.82 -22.48 18.21
CA LYS A 416 -18.74 -22.15 19.64
C LYS A 416 -17.31 -22.11 20.13
N PHE A 417 -17.03 -21.09 20.93
CA PHE A 417 -15.75 -20.79 21.58
C PHE A 417 -15.97 -20.76 23.10
N GLU A 418 -15.43 -21.76 23.79
CA GLU A 418 -15.63 -21.95 25.23
C GLU A 418 -14.29 -21.88 25.97
N LEU A 419 -14.08 -20.79 26.70
CA LEU A 419 -12.89 -20.64 27.52
C LEU A 419 -12.92 -21.65 28.68
N LYS A 420 -11.92 -22.52 28.74
CA LYS A 420 -11.78 -23.55 29.77
C LYS A 420 -10.88 -23.11 30.92
N ASN A 421 -9.89 -22.26 30.62
CA ASN A 421 -8.96 -21.77 31.63
C ASN A 421 -9.39 -20.39 32.15
N LYS A 422 -9.92 -20.35 33.37
CA LYS A 422 -10.35 -19.12 34.04
C LYS A 422 -9.21 -18.11 34.26
N ASP A 423 -7.96 -18.56 34.37
CA ASP A 423 -6.80 -17.68 34.54
C ASP A 423 -6.53 -16.82 33.29
N ARG A 424 -7.22 -17.10 32.17
CA ARG A 424 -7.15 -16.31 30.94
C ARG A 424 -8.28 -15.28 30.81
N GLU A 425 -9.21 -15.19 31.76
CA GLU A 425 -10.22 -14.14 31.75
C GLU A 425 -9.57 -12.76 31.80
N GLY A 426 -10.06 -11.82 30.98
CA GLY A 426 -9.47 -10.48 30.87
C GLY A 426 -8.25 -10.38 29.95
N VAL A 427 -7.76 -11.50 29.39
CA VAL A 427 -6.71 -11.51 28.35
C VAL A 427 -7.06 -12.37 27.12
N ALA A 428 -7.86 -13.42 27.27
CA ALA A 428 -8.31 -14.23 26.14
C ALA A 428 -9.36 -13.46 25.33
N GLN A 429 -9.08 -13.24 24.05
CA GLN A 429 -9.96 -12.51 23.16
C GLN A 429 -10.24 -13.31 21.89
N LEU A 430 -11.50 -13.32 21.47
CA LEU A 430 -11.93 -13.72 20.13
C LEU A 430 -12.04 -12.48 19.25
N CYS A 431 -11.21 -12.43 18.21
CA CYS A 431 -11.09 -11.27 17.34
C CYS A 431 -11.99 -11.38 16.10
N SER A 432 -11.96 -12.54 15.43
CA SER A 432 -12.80 -12.83 14.26
C SER A 432 -13.14 -14.32 14.16
N ALA A 433 -14.23 -14.64 13.48
CA ALA A 433 -14.58 -15.99 13.06
C ALA A 433 -15.28 -15.96 11.69
N GLU A 434 -14.97 -16.92 10.84
CA GLU A 434 -15.39 -17.02 9.44
C GLU A 434 -15.62 -18.49 9.06
N ILE A 435 -16.64 -18.72 8.25
CA ILE A 435 -16.91 -20.00 7.59
C ILE A 435 -16.90 -19.76 6.10
N LEU A 436 -16.05 -20.51 5.39
CA LEU A 436 -16.04 -20.56 3.94
C LEU A 436 -16.32 -21.99 3.48
N GLU A 437 -17.10 -22.14 2.43
CA GLU A 437 -17.39 -23.43 1.81
C GLU A 437 -16.90 -23.44 0.36
N PHE A 438 -16.33 -24.56 -0.07
CA PHE A 438 -15.64 -24.69 -1.35
C PHE A 438 -16.17 -25.86 -2.16
N GLY A 439 -16.24 -25.69 -3.48
CA GLY A 439 -16.62 -26.75 -4.43
C GLY A 439 -15.65 -27.93 -4.42
N THR A 440 -15.83 -28.85 -5.35
CA THR A 440 -14.87 -29.94 -5.61
C THR A 440 -13.54 -29.39 -6.15
N ASP A 441 -12.51 -30.24 -6.29
CA ASP A 441 -11.21 -29.82 -6.84
C ASP A 441 -11.30 -29.34 -8.31
N ASP A 442 -12.31 -29.80 -9.06
CA ASP A 442 -12.60 -29.35 -10.42
C ASP A 442 -13.37 -28.01 -10.46
N GLU A 443 -14.04 -27.63 -9.36
CA GLU A 443 -14.84 -26.41 -9.26
C GLU A 443 -14.13 -25.29 -8.48
N PHE A 444 -13.16 -25.64 -7.62
CA PHE A 444 -12.40 -24.72 -6.79
C PHE A 444 -10.95 -25.18 -6.61
N VAL A 445 -10.03 -24.49 -7.29
CA VAL A 445 -8.59 -24.72 -7.19
C VAL A 445 -8.03 -24.07 -5.92
N ARG A 446 -7.42 -24.87 -5.04
CA ARG A 446 -6.87 -24.40 -3.76
C ARG A 446 -5.36 -24.15 -3.79
N GLU A 447 -4.70 -24.72 -4.78
CA GLU A 447 -3.26 -24.84 -4.88
C GLU A 447 -2.61 -23.46 -5.10
N PRO A 448 -1.55 -23.15 -4.33
CA PRO A 448 -0.75 -21.98 -4.58
C PRO A 448 -0.21 -21.89 -6.01
N GLY A 449 -0.22 -20.69 -6.58
CA GLY A 449 0.27 -20.37 -7.91
C GLY A 449 -0.81 -20.36 -9.00
N TYR A 450 -2.03 -20.79 -8.70
CA TYR A 450 -3.15 -20.72 -9.64
C TYR A 450 -3.77 -19.32 -9.64
N HIS A 451 -3.82 -18.70 -10.83
CA HIS A 451 -4.46 -17.41 -11.06
C HIS A 451 -5.76 -17.64 -11.82
N GLY A 452 -6.87 -17.41 -11.13
CA GLY A 452 -8.22 -17.66 -11.60
C GLY A 452 -9.15 -16.50 -11.28
N ILE A 453 -10.42 -16.81 -11.07
CA ILE A 453 -11.45 -15.83 -10.68
C ILE A 453 -12.13 -16.37 -9.44
N PHE A 454 -11.63 -15.94 -8.28
CA PHE A 454 -12.14 -16.36 -6.98
C PHE A 454 -13.12 -15.31 -6.49
N PRO A 455 -14.33 -15.70 -6.04
CA PRO A 455 -15.24 -14.74 -5.44
C PRO A 455 -14.69 -14.25 -4.10
N THR A 456 -15.03 -13.00 -3.79
CA THR A 456 -14.77 -12.33 -2.53
C THR A 456 -16.04 -11.63 -2.09
N PHE A 457 -16.35 -11.70 -0.81
CA PHE A 457 -17.61 -11.22 -0.27
C PHE A 457 -17.36 -10.01 0.62
N SER A 458 -18.00 -8.87 0.34
CA SER A 458 -17.94 -7.70 1.23
C SER A 458 -18.73 -7.92 2.51
N GLU A 459 -18.54 -7.03 3.50
CA GLU A 459 -19.40 -7.01 4.71
C GLU A 459 -20.89 -6.78 4.42
N THR A 460 -21.21 -6.14 3.30
CA THR A 460 -22.58 -5.93 2.79
C THR A 460 -23.05 -7.07 1.87
N ASN A 461 -22.30 -8.18 1.82
CA ASN A 461 -22.55 -9.35 0.99
C ASN A 461 -22.57 -9.06 -0.53
N THR A 462 -21.85 -8.02 -0.95
CA THR A 462 -21.60 -7.76 -2.37
C THR A 462 -20.46 -8.66 -2.84
N THR A 463 -20.65 -9.36 -3.95
CA THR A 463 -19.61 -10.21 -4.53
C THR A 463 -18.72 -9.41 -5.47
N THR A 464 -17.42 -9.49 -5.25
CA THR A 464 -16.36 -9.11 -6.19
C THR A 464 -15.49 -10.32 -6.46
N TYR A 465 -14.47 -10.17 -7.29
CA TYR A 465 -13.57 -11.24 -7.67
C TYR A 465 -12.12 -10.83 -7.50
N ARG A 466 -11.26 -11.81 -7.24
CA ARG A 466 -9.82 -11.63 -6.99
C ARG A 466 -9.00 -12.71 -7.70
N PRO A 467 -7.67 -12.49 -7.88
CA PRO A 467 -6.86 -13.33 -8.75
C PRO A 467 -6.49 -14.70 -8.18
N THR A 468 -6.37 -14.87 -6.86
CA THR A 468 -5.80 -16.09 -6.27
C THR A 468 -6.61 -16.64 -5.10
N ASN A 469 -6.39 -17.91 -4.78
CA ASN A 469 -6.66 -18.63 -3.54
C ASN A 469 -6.23 -17.91 -2.26
N GLU A 470 -5.02 -18.23 -1.83
CA GLU A 470 -4.43 -17.85 -0.54
C GLU A 470 -2.99 -17.33 -0.73
N ASP A 471 -2.67 -16.93 -1.97
CA ASP A 471 -1.31 -16.59 -2.42
C ASP A 471 -1.01 -15.09 -2.43
N CYS A 472 -1.89 -14.29 -1.84
CA CYS A 472 -1.71 -12.85 -1.73
C CYS A 472 -1.72 -12.41 -0.28
N LEU A 473 -0.71 -11.61 0.09
CA LEU A 473 -0.63 -10.88 1.34
C LEU A 473 -1.84 -9.96 1.56
N MET A 474 -2.44 -9.45 0.47
CA MET A 474 -3.68 -8.64 0.55
C MET A 474 -4.90 -9.47 0.96
N ARG A 475 -4.83 -10.81 0.90
CA ARG A 475 -5.86 -11.72 1.41
C ARG A 475 -5.48 -12.32 2.76
N ILE A 476 -4.22 -12.74 2.91
CA ILE A 476 -3.71 -13.39 4.11
C ILE A 476 -2.46 -12.65 4.56
N VAL A 477 -2.61 -11.84 5.61
CA VAL A 477 -1.54 -11.00 6.15
C VAL A 477 -0.30 -11.80 6.60
N THR A 478 -0.46 -13.09 6.90
CA THR A 478 0.64 -13.98 7.29
C THR A 478 1.43 -14.55 6.10
N THR A 479 0.90 -14.47 4.87
CA THR A 479 1.58 -14.91 3.64
C THR A 479 2.61 -13.87 3.22
N PRO A 480 3.82 -14.26 2.80
CA PRO A 480 4.87 -13.28 2.53
C PRO A 480 4.81 -12.61 1.16
N ASN A 481 3.86 -12.96 0.29
CA ASN A 481 3.92 -12.64 -1.13
C ASN A 481 2.70 -11.85 -1.60
N PHE A 482 2.93 -10.85 -2.45
CA PHE A 482 1.87 -10.36 -3.32
C PHE A 482 1.58 -11.40 -4.41
N CYS A 483 0.32 -11.53 -4.80
CA CYS A 483 -0.03 -12.20 -6.06
C CYS A 483 0.58 -11.43 -7.24
N LYS A 484 0.63 -12.04 -8.43
CA LYS A 484 1.28 -11.40 -9.58
C LYS A 484 0.65 -10.06 -9.96
N ALA A 485 -0.67 -9.95 -9.84
CA ALA A 485 -1.39 -8.69 -10.10
C ALA A 485 -0.98 -7.56 -9.14
N CYS A 486 -0.90 -7.84 -7.84
CA CYS A 486 -0.42 -6.88 -6.84
C CYS A 486 1.06 -6.55 -7.03
N LEU A 487 1.90 -7.53 -7.36
CA LEU A 487 3.33 -7.31 -7.61
C LEU A 487 3.56 -6.44 -8.85
N GLU A 488 2.83 -6.68 -9.94
CA GLU A 488 2.84 -5.83 -11.13
C GLU A 488 2.37 -4.41 -10.80
N GLY A 489 1.27 -4.27 -10.05
CA GLY A 489 0.78 -2.99 -9.58
C GLY A 489 1.81 -2.23 -8.74
N LEU A 490 2.56 -2.93 -7.88
CA LEU A 490 3.67 -2.36 -7.11
C LEU A 490 4.75 -1.79 -8.04
N TRP A 491 5.19 -2.57 -9.03
CA TRP A 491 6.18 -2.10 -10.01
C TRP A 491 5.69 -0.89 -10.80
N HIS A 492 4.46 -0.90 -11.30
CA HIS A 492 3.91 0.25 -12.01
C HIS A 492 3.88 1.50 -11.14
N SER A 493 3.43 1.38 -9.89
CA SER A 493 3.31 2.51 -8.98
C SER A 493 4.67 3.11 -8.63
N LEU A 494 5.68 2.27 -8.40
CA LEU A 494 7.05 2.73 -8.12
C LEU A 494 7.71 3.33 -9.37
N LEU A 495 7.54 2.73 -10.55
CA LEU A 495 8.12 3.22 -11.80
C LEU A 495 7.45 4.51 -12.32
N ARG A 496 6.27 4.89 -11.81
CA ARG A 496 5.77 6.25 -12.00
C ARG A 496 6.69 7.27 -11.34
N ARG A 497 7.27 6.96 -10.17
CA ARG A 497 8.08 7.90 -9.37
C ARG A 497 9.59 7.78 -9.59
N VAL A 498 10.08 6.64 -10.06
CA VAL A 498 11.52 6.34 -10.13
C VAL A 498 11.98 6.08 -11.56
N ASP A 499 13.02 6.79 -12.00
CA ASP A 499 13.78 6.47 -13.21
C ASP A 499 14.80 5.36 -12.94
N LEU A 500 14.91 4.41 -13.88
CA LEU A 500 15.90 3.33 -13.82
C LEU A 500 17.30 3.81 -14.20
N ILE A 501 17.43 5.04 -14.72
CA ILE A 501 18.68 5.72 -14.99
C ILE A 501 18.87 6.80 -13.92
N ASP A 502 19.81 6.58 -13.00
CA ASP A 502 20.16 7.54 -11.95
C ASP A 502 20.92 8.74 -12.50
N ASP A 503 21.75 8.56 -13.54
CA ASP A 503 22.56 9.64 -14.12
C ASP A 503 23.04 9.27 -15.53
N ILE A 504 23.33 10.29 -16.35
CA ILE A 504 23.97 10.15 -17.65
C ILE A 504 25.23 11.01 -17.64
N VAL A 505 26.39 10.36 -17.59
CA VAL A 505 27.68 11.02 -17.64
C VAL A 505 28.15 11.05 -19.10
N THR A 506 28.42 12.24 -19.62
CA THR A 506 28.95 12.41 -20.97
C THR A 506 30.41 12.79 -20.93
N ASP A 507 31.25 12.06 -21.67
CA ASP A 507 32.67 12.37 -21.85
C ASP A 507 33.02 12.50 -23.32
N CYS A 508 34.10 13.20 -23.63
CA CYS A 508 34.62 13.40 -24.98
C CYS A 508 36.14 13.27 -24.98
N GLU A 509 36.64 12.23 -25.62
CA GLU A 509 38.08 11.97 -25.76
C GLU A 509 38.48 11.93 -27.25
N ILE A 510 39.73 12.32 -27.56
CA ILE A 510 40.27 12.12 -28.91
C ILE A 510 40.46 10.61 -29.09
N ALA A 511 39.90 10.06 -30.17
CA ALA A 511 39.99 8.64 -30.45
C ALA A 511 41.47 8.21 -30.57
N PRO A 512 41.89 7.16 -29.83
CA PRO A 512 43.27 6.67 -29.89
C PRO A 512 43.68 6.36 -31.34
N GLY A 513 44.76 6.98 -31.82
CA GLY A 513 45.27 6.79 -33.18
C GLY A 513 44.67 7.69 -34.26
N PHE A 514 43.66 8.52 -33.94
CA PHE A 514 43.00 9.42 -34.90
C PHE A 514 42.94 10.87 -34.34
N PRO A 515 43.96 11.70 -34.57
CA PRO A 515 44.13 13.01 -33.91
C PRO A 515 43.05 14.06 -34.27
N THR A 516 42.17 13.76 -35.23
CA THR A 516 41.05 14.62 -35.64
C THR A 516 39.68 14.01 -35.34
N THR A 517 39.62 12.78 -34.82
CA THR A 517 38.36 12.08 -34.54
C THR A 517 38.07 12.14 -33.05
N TRP A 518 36.90 12.67 -32.70
CA TRP A 518 36.42 12.72 -31.32
C TRP A 518 35.51 11.52 -31.07
N LYS A 519 35.74 10.83 -29.96
CA LYS A 519 34.84 9.83 -29.41
C LYS A 519 34.06 10.48 -28.27
N ARG A 520 32.74 10.52 -28.42
CA ARG A 520 31.83 10.88 -27.33
C ARG A 520 31.37 9.60 -26.64
N THR A 521 31.53 9.54 -25.32
CA THR A 521 31.08 8.43 -24.49
C THR A 521 29.86 8.89 -23.69
N LEU A 522 28.86 8.02 -23.57
CA LEU A 522 27.67 8.19 -22.76
C LEU A 522 27.64 7.03 -21.76
N ASP A 523 27.95 7.32 -20.49
CA ASP A 523 27.92 6.35 -19.41
C ASP A 523 26.63 6.51 -18.62
N LEU A 524 25.79 5.47 -18.64
CA LEU A 524 24.55 5.42 -17.87
C LEU A 524 24.84 4.87 -16.47
N LYS A 525 24.50 5.63 -15.43
CA LYS A 525 24.40 5.08 -14.06
C LYS A 525 22.98 4.55 -13.90
N LEU A 526 22.86 3.25 -13.69
CA LEU A 526 21.57 2.58 -13.55
C LEU A 526 21.26 2.30 -12.09
N VAL A 527 19.97 2.28 -11.76
CA VAL A 527 19.51 1.73 -10.48
C VAL A 527 19.93 0.25 -10.41
N PRO A 528 20.58 -0.20 -9.32
CA PRO A 528 21.11 -1.54 -9.23
C PRO A 528 19.97 -2.54 -8.95
N LEU A 529 19.23 -2.93 -9.99
CA LEU A 529 18.17 -3.94 -9.92
C LEU A 529 18.63 -5.33 -10.36
N ALA A 530 19.71 -5.41 -11.14
CA ALA A 530 20.12 -6.64 -11.82
C ALA A 530 20.43 -7.80 -10.85
N GLN A 531 20.93 -7.51 -9.65
CA GLN A 531 21.23 -8.49 -8.61
C GLN A 531 19.99 -9.13 -7.98
N PHE A 532 18.80 -8.60 -8.23
CA PHE A 532 17.53 -9.14 -7.75
C PHE A 532 16.75 -9.92 -8.81
N ARG A 533 17.34 -10.15 -9.99
CA ARG A 533 16.75 -11.01 -11.02
C ARG A 533 17.10 -12.47 -10.74
N ASP A 534 16.10 -13.34 -10.66
CA ASP A 534 16.33 -14.78 -10.66
C ASP A 534 16.83 -15.23 -12.03
N ILE A 535 18.09 -15.68 -12.09
CA ILE A 535 18.77 -16.10 -13.34
C ILE A 535 18.17 -17.42 -13.91
N LEU A 536 17.29 -18.07 -13.16
CA LEU A 536 16.74 -19.40 -13.48
C LEU A 536 15.76 -19.41 -14.68
N ASP A 537 15.08 -18.30 -15.00
CA ASP A 537 14.15 -18.24 -16.15
C ASP A 537 14.82 -17.96 -17.50
N LEU A 538 16.09 -17.53 -17.51
CA LEU A 538 16.82 -17.25 -18.76
C LEU A 538 17.24 -18.52 -19.53
N HIS A 539 17.19 -19.70 -18.91
CA HIS A 539 17.55 -20.96 -19.57
C HIS A 539 16.40 -21.58 -20.39
N LEU A 540 15.15 -21.15 -20.18
CA LEU A 540 13.99 -21.56 -21.01
C LEU A 540 13.72 -20.59 -22.18
N GLY A 541 14.35 -19.40 -22.19
CA GLY A 541 14.14 -18.34 -23.19
C GLY A 541 15.06 -18.35 -24.42
N ARG A 542 16.07 -19.23 -24.49
CA ARG A 542 17.05 -19.24 -25.61
C ARG A 542 16.48 -19.65 -26.99
N THR A 543 15.19 -19.93 -27.09
CA THR A 543 14.52 -20.14 -28.39
C THR A 543 13.48 -19.07 -28.74
N ALA A 544 13.16 -18.14 -27.84
CA ALA A 544 12.14 -17.10 -28.05
C ALA A 544 12.69 -15.66 -28.09
N GLU A 545 13.95 -15.43 -27.68
CA GLU A 545 14.61 -14.11 -27.74
C GLU A 545 14.90 -13.62 -29.17
N GLY A 546 14.66 -14.42 -30.20
CA GLY A 546 14.78 -14.01 -31.61
C GLY A 546 13.55 -13.32 -32.21
N LYS A 547 12.42 -13.18 -31.49
CA LYS A 547 11.17 -12.65 -32.08
C LYS A 547 10.54 -11.46 -31.37
N LEU A 548 10.78 -11.22 -30.08
CA LEU A 548 10.18 -10.07 -29.40
C LEU A 548 10.99 -8.77 -29.56
N PHE A 549 12.30 -8.86 -29.83
CA PHE A 549 13.15 -7.68 -30.04
C PHE A 549 13.03 -7.08 -31.46
N ASN A 550 12.47 -7.82 -32.43
CA ASN A 550 12.27 -7.34 -33.80
C ASN A 550 10.89 -6.70 -34.05
N GLN A 551 9.96 -6.70 -33.09
CA GLN A 551 8.65 -6.05 -33.27
C GLN A 551 8.53 -4.66 -32.61
N LEU A 552 9.53 -4.22 -31.84
CA LEU A 552 9.57 -2.88 -31.24
C LEU A 552 10.54 -1.90 -31.93
N VAL A 553 11.19 -2.31 -33.02
CA VAL A 553 12.19 -1.49 -33.74
C VAL A 553 11.82 -1.17 -35.21
N GLU A 554 10.79 -1.77 -35.80
CA GLU A 554 10.38 -1.49 -37.20
C GLU A 554 9.21 -0.49 -37.33
N GLY A 555 9.14 0.54 -36.47
CA GLY A 555 8.11 1.59 -36.53
C GLY A 555 8.56 2.97 -37.00
N TRP A 556 9.87 3.20 -37.13
CA TRP A 556 10.44 4.51 -37.49
C TRP A 556 11.27 4.39 -38.76
N GLY A 557 10.57 4.36 -39.90
CA GLY A 557 11.18 4.60 -41.21
C GLY A 557 11.24 6.10 -41.47
N ASP A 558 12.43 6.67 -41.33
CA ASP A 558 12.82 7.95 -41.93
C ASP A 558 13.17 7.74 -43.42
N PRO A 559 13.07 8.78 -44.25
CA PRO A 559 14.18 9.72 -44.36
C PRO A 559 13.84 11.19 -44.10
#